data_AF-A0A1H6Z1Q0-F1
#
_entry.id   AF-A0A1H6Z1Q0-F1
#
_cell.length_a   1.000
_cell.length_b   1.000
_cell.length_c   1.000
_cell.angle_alpha   90.00
_cell.angle_beta   90.00
_cell.angle_gamma   90.00
#
_symmetry.space_group_name_H-M   'P 1'
#
loop_
_entity.id
_entity.type
_entity.pdbx_description
1 polymer ?
#
loop_
_entity_poly.entity_id
_entity_poly.type
_entity_poly.pdbx_seq_one_letter_code
_entity_poly.pdbx_strand_id
1 'polypeptide(L)'
;MGVLAFTATAIRGGAEMGLTTREMLAVLAGLTRRSFYKSMTTYADNTVWQDVYHAPVDVGGIRKTAYIKVTLRENTPVIQFKEK
;
A
#
# COMPACT_ATOMS: atom_id res chain seq x y z
N MET A 1 13.95 8.04 4.11
CA MET A 1 12.70 7.36 4.54
C MET A 1 12.94 5.87 4.40
N GLY A 2 13.29 5.19 5.50
CA GLY A 2 13.67 3.76 5.51
C GLY A 2 12.50 2.85 5.92
N VAL A 3 12.80 1.56 6.11
CA VAL A 3 11.88 0.45 6.48
C VAL A 3 10.94 0.78 7.66
N LEU A 4 11.28 1.77 8.48
CA LEU A 4 10.44 2.31 9.56
C LEU A 4 9.11 2.93 9.11
N ALA A 5 8.93 3.23 7.82
CA ALA A 5 7.65 3.71 7.27
C ALA A 5 6.61 2.59 7.11
N PHE A 6 7.02 1.32 7.19
CA PHE A 6 6.11 0.19 7.07
C PHE A 6 5.73 -0.37 8.43
N THR A 7 4.43 -0.43 8.68
CA THR A 7 3.91 -1.25 9.77
C THR A 7 4.21 -2.73 9.50
N ALA A 8 4.33 -3.55 10.55
CA ALA A 8 4.51 -4.99 10.40
C ALA A 8 3.42 -5.65 9.52
N THR A 9 2.21 -5.07 9.52
CA THR A 9 1.11 -5.45 8.64
C THR A 9 1.39 -5.17 7.16
N ALA A 10 2.03 -4.05 6.83
CA ALA A 10 2.42 -3.73 5.47
C ALA A 10 3.45 -4.74 4.94
N ILE A 11 4.47 -5.05 5.76
CA ILE A 11 5.55 -5.99 5.42
C ILE A 11 4.96 -7.38 5.13
N ARG A 12 4.06 -7.88 5.98
CA ARG A 12 3.38 -9.17 5.74
C ARG A 12 2.57 -9.17 4.45
N GLY A 13 1.75 -8.15 4.22
CA GLY A 13 0.94 -8.06 2.99
C GLY A 13 1.79 -7.98 1.73
N GLY A 14 2.93 -7.27 1.76
CA GLY A 14 3.87 -7.25 0.64
C GLY A 14 4.54 -8.61 0.40
N ALA A 15 4.96 -9.28 1.48
CA ALA A 15 5.55 -10.62 1.39
C ALA A 15 4.57 -11.66 0.86
N GLU A 16 3.29 -11.60 1.23
CA GLU A 16 2.21 -12.44 0.67
C GLU A 16 2.03 -12.23 -0.84
N MET A 17 2.27 -11.01 -1.33
CA MET A 17 2.29 -10.71 -2.76
C MET A 17 3.59 -11.14 -3.46
N GLY A 18 4.59 -11.66 -2.74
CA GLY A 18 5.91 -12.00 -3.26
C GLY A 18 6.85 -10.80 -3.42
N LEU A 19 6.53 -9.66 -2.81
CA LEU A 19 7.36 -8.46 -2.87
C LEU A 19 8.36 -8.43 -1.71
N THR A 20 9.61 -8.08 -2.03
CA THR A 20 10.61 -7.70 -1.05
C THR A 20 10.31 -6.31 -0.49
N THR A 21 10.83 -6.00 0.71
CA THR A 21 10.68 -4.66 1.30
C THR A 21 11.23 -3.56 0.40
N ARG A 22 12.29 -3.85 -0.39
CA ARG A 22 12.86 -2.91 -1.35
C ARG A 22 11.88 -2.62 -2.50
N GLU A 23 11.24 -3.64 -3.03
CA GLU A 23 10.22 -3.47 -4.09
C GLU A 23 9.01 -2.73 -3.55
N MET A 24 8.56 -3.03 -2.33
CA MET A 24 7.49 -2.26 -1.69
C MET A 24 7.83 -0.76 -1.56
N LEU A 25 9.06 -0.42 -1.13
CA LEU A 25 9.52 0.99 -1.09
C LEU A 25 9.51 1.62 -2.48
N ALA A 26 9.99 0.90 -3.50
CA ALA A 26 10.00 1.39 -4.87
C ALA A 26 8.59 1.66 -5.39
N VAL A 27 7.64 0.76 -5.10
CA VAL A 27 6.23 0.91 -5.47
C VAL A 27 5.63 2.15 -4.81
N LEU A 28 5.85 2.34 -3.51
CA LEU A 28 5.37 3.53 -2.81
C LEU A 28 5.99 4.83 -3.34
N ALA A 29 7.32 4.83 -3.58
CA ALA A 29 8.02 5.98 -4.11
C ALA A 29 7.57 6.34 -5.54
N GLY A 30 7.07 5.36 -6.29
CA GLY A 30 6.53 5.54 -7.64
C GLY A 30 5.05 5.87 -7.70
N LEU A 31 4.34 5.95 -6.57
CA LEU A 31 2.91 6.31 -6.57
C LEU A 31 2.71 7.72 -7.10
N THR A 32 1.77 7.86 -8.03
CA THR A 32 1.38 9.17 -8.59
C THR A 32 -0.12 9.41 -8.40
N ARG A 33 -0.57 10.62 -8.72
CA ARG A 33 -2.02 10.93 -8.76
C ARG A 33 -2.80 9.99 -9.69
N ARG A 34 -2.18 9.44 -10.74
CA ARG A 34 -2.83 8.48 -11.65
C ARG A 34 -3.04 7.10 -11.01
N SER A 35 -2.25 6.79 -9.98
CA SER A 35 -2.40 5.56 -9.21
C SER A 35 -3.58 5.63 -8.25
N PHE A 36 -4.10 6.84 -7.93
CA PHE A 36 -5.23 7.00 -7.04
C PHE A 36 -6.50 6.40 -7.63
N TYR A 37 -7.15 5.53 -6.87
CA TYR A 37 -8.41 4.90 -7.24
C TYR A 37 -9.59 5.60 -6.56
N LYS A 38 -9.59 5.65 -5.22
CA LYS A 38 -10.64 6.30 -4.44
C LYS A 38 -10.20 6.53 -3.00
N SER A 39 -10.87 7.46 -2.32
CA SER A 39 -10.85 7.57 -0.86
C SER A 39 -12.16 6.98 -0.34
N MET A 40 -12.08 6.22 0.75
CA MET A 40 -13.26 5.65 1.41
C MET A 40 -13.07 5.60 2.90
N THR A 41 -14.16 5.62 3.65
CA THR A 41 -14.12 5.41 5.10
C THR A 41 -14.11 3.93 5.44
N THR A 42 -13.79 3.58 6.69
CA THR A 42 -13.89 2.20 7.17
C THR A 42 -15.29 1.90 7.69
N TYR A 43 -15.77 0.67 7.51
CA TYR A 43 -17.09 0.28 8.04
C TYR A 43 -17.17 0.40 9.57
N ALA A 44 -16.06 0.12 10.27
CA ALA A 44 -15.99 0.20 11.72
C ALA A 44 -15.93 1.64 12.24
N ASP A 45 -15.44 2.59 11.43
CA ASP A 45 -15.27 3.98 11.81
C ASP A 45 -15.29 4.89 10.57
N ASN A 46 -16.36 5.67 10.45
CA ASN A 46 -16.59 6.58 9.33
C ASN A 46 -15.81 7.90 9.43
N THR A 47 -15.10 8.14 10.53
CA THR A 47 -14.20 9.29 10.66
C THR A 47 -12.81 9.00 10.09
N VAL A 48 -12.50 7.72 9.87
CA VAL A 48 -11.20 7.26 9.38
C VAL A 48 -11.25 7.07 7.88
N TRP A 49 -10.45 7.88 7.18
CA TRP A 49 -10.31 7.82 5.74
C TRP A 49 -9.15 6.91 5.31
N GLN A 50 -9.40 6.12 4.28
CA GLN A 50 -8.42 5.30 3.60
C GLN A 50 -8.35 5.71 2.14
N ASP A 51 -7.17 6.13 1.70
CA ASP A 51 -6.87 6.33 0.30
C ASP A 51 -6.43 5.01 -0.32
N VAL A 52 -6.99 4.70 -1.48
CA VAL A 52 -6.73 3.47 -2.20
C VAL A 52 -6.02 3.80 -3.50
N TYR A 53 -4.93 3.08 -3.76
CA TYR A 53 -4.14 3.19 -4.97
C TYR A 53 -4.03 1.85 -5.67
N HIS A 54 -3.93 1.90 -7.00
CA HIS A 54 -3.48 0.80 -7.83
C HIS A 54 -2.09 1.12 -8.38
N ALA A 55 -1.15 0.19 -8.21
CA ALA A 55 0.19 0.32 -8.76
C ALA A 55 0.57 -0.97 -9.50
N PRO A 56 1.12 -0.89 -10.72
CA PRO A 56 1.69 -2.06 -11.38
C PRO A 56 2.93 -2.53 -10.60
N VAL A 57 3.04 -3.83 -10.39
CA VAL A 57 4.20 -4.46 -9.76
C VAL A 57 4.66 -5.65 -10.60
N ASP A 58 5.95 -5.90 -10.60
CA ASP A 58 6.53 -7.11 -11.18
C ASP A 58 6.92 -8.04 -10.03
N VAL A 59 6.36 -9.24 -10.03
CA VAL A 59 6.67 -10.27 -9.03
C VAL A 59 7.16 -11.49 -9.79
N GLY A 60 8.47 -11.73 -9.77
CA GLY A 60 9.08 -12.88 -10.43
C GLY A 60 8.86 -12.94 -11.94
N GLY A 61 8.80 -11.79 -12.63
CA GLY A 61 8.56 -11.69 -14.07
C GLY A 61 7.07 -11.67 -14.46
N ILE A 62 6.17 -11.69 -13.48
CA ILE A 62 4.72 -11.60 -13.70
C ILE A 62 4.24 -10.20 -13.32
N ARG A 63 3.59 -9.51 -14.27
CA ARG A 63 2.94 -8.24 -14.01
C ARG A 63 1.64 -8.44 -13.21
N LYS A 64 1.59 -7.84 -12.03
CA LYS A 64 0.41 -7.80 -11.15
C LYS A 64 0.02 -6.35 -10.86
N THR A 65 -1.15 -6.16 -10.26
CA THR A 65 -1.57 -4.85 -9.74
C THR A 65 -1.64 -4.92 -8.22
N ALA A 66 -0.83 -4.12 -7.53
CA ALA A 66 -0.92 -3.91 -6.10
C ALA A 66 -2.08 -2.98 -5.77
N TYR A 67 -2.95 -3.43 -4.86
CA TYR A 67 -3.98 -2.65 -4.22
C TYR A 67 -3.44 -2.13 -2.89
N ILE A 68 -3.13 -0.84 -2.85
CA ILE A 68 -2.44 -0.20 -1.72
C ILE A 68 -3.44 0.67 -0.97
N LYS A 69 -3.67 0.38 0.32
CA LYS A 69 -4.48 1.23 1.19
C LYS A 69 -3.57 2.03 2.09
N VAL A 70 -3.77 3.34 2.14
CA VAL A 70 -3.07 4.28 3.03
C VAL A 70 -4.10 4.88 3.97
N THR A 71 -3.89 4.73 5.27
CA THR A 71 -4.72 5.33 6.32
C THR A 71 -3.85 6.22 7.18
N LEU A 72 -4.28 7.44 7.48
CA LEU A 72 -3.58 8.28 8.45
C LEU A 72 -4.13 8.01 9.86
N ARG A 73 -3.29 7.51 10.77
CA ARG A 73 -3.62 7.27 12.18
C ARG A 73 -2.70 8.11 13.04
N GLU A 74 -3.25 9.06 13.80
CA GLU A 74 -2.45 9.93 14.68
C GLU A 74 -1.25 10.56 13.95
N ASN A 75 -1.49 11.10 12.76
CA ASN A 75 -0.46 11.67 11.87
C ASN A 75 0.58 10.67 11.31
N THR A 76 0.42 9.38 11.56
CA THR A 76 1.30 8.31 11.05
C THR A 76 0.60 7.57 9.90
N PRO A 77 1.23 7.42 8.73
CA PRO A 77 0.68 6.63 7.64
C PRO A 77 0.78 5.13 7.95
N VAL A 78 -0.37 4.46 7.91
CA VAL A 78 -0.50 3.00 7.98
C VAL A 78 -0.79 2.49 6.57
N ILE A 79 0.06 1.58 6.09
CA ILE A 79 0.04 1.10 4.71
C ILE A 79 -0.36 -0.38 4.69
N GLN A 80 -1.19 -0.77 3.74
CA GLN A 80 -1.56 -2.16 3.51
C GLN A 80 -1.41 -2.49 2.03
N PHE A 81 -0.72 -3.60 1.74
CA PHE A 81 -0.64 -4.18 0.41
C PHE A 81 -1.62 -5.35 0.29
N LYS A 82 -2.33 -5.42 -0.83
CA LYS A 82 -3.16 -6.55 -1.23
C LYS A 82 -2.97 -6.81 -2.71
N GLU A 83 -3.00 -8.07 -3.11
CA GLU A 83 -3.15 -8.42 -4.51
C GLU A 83 -4.59 -8.13 -4.94
N LYS A 84 -4.77 -7.54 -6.13
CA LYS A 84 -6.07 -7.31 -6.74
C LYS A 84 -6.43 -8.44 -7.69
#